data_AF-A0A8J7ZNV9-F1
#
_entry.id   AF-A0A8J7ZNV9-F1
#
_cell.length_a   1.000
_cell.length_b   1.000
_cell.length_c   1.000
_cell.angle_alpha   90.00
_cell.angle_beta   90.00
_cell.angle_gamma   90.00
#
_symmetry.space_group_name_H-M   'P 1'
#
loop_
_entity.id
_entity.type
_entity.pdbx_description
1 polymer ?
#
loop_
_entity_poly.entity_id
_entity_poly.type
_entity_poly.pdbx_seq_one_letter_code
_entity_poly.pdbx_strand_id
1 'polypeptide(L)'
;MTSPRQTRRTVLKAAGAGTLLSSLASGAAAKDDESLDDQLARAEESTKQYADPEAAIDDGFQPMGPFVPGMGWHFINEANVQAAVEDGFDVERPQLLTYGDTGAGCDGELVLGSVEYAIPVGPRDHTEENPPNVFDDEEAEWHIHPGAEHVFVLPVEPESGLPEDFPRSPADASFRDLFRTTNWVEITPGGDPGSPKFEHGEMILADLESRRSLDARAVVGTSVHPDLWTLHAWVHLENPNGVFAERNPDLPVSPTE
;
A
#
# COMPACT_ATOMS: atom_id res chain seq x y z
N MET A 1 52.07 51.39 -4.92
CA MET A 1 51.88 51.73 -6.34
C MET A 1 51.48 50.47 -7.09
N THR A 2 50.24 50.44 -7.58
CA THR A 2 49.68 49.66 -8.72
C THR A 2 50.23 48.26 -9.05
N SER A 3 49.38 47.23 -8.86
CA SER A 3 49.48 45.93 -9.55
C SER A 3 49.28 46.07 -11.07
N PRO A 4 49.77 45.09 -11.86
CA PRO A 4 49.00 44.65 -13.01
C PRO A 4 48.82 43.13 -13.13
N ARG A 5 47.74 42.83 -13.85
CA ARG A 5 47.04 41.56 -14.10
C ARG A 5 47.76 40.60 -15.07
N GLN A 6 47.30 39.34 -14.96
CA GLN A 6 47.35 38.20 -15.88
C GLN A 6 47.49 38.52 -17.39
N THR A 7 48.14 37.64 -18.16
CA THR A 7 47.48 36.57 -18.95
C THR A 7 48.45 35.73 -19.77
N ARG A 8 48.02 34.48 -20.01
CA ARG A 8 48.67 33.35 -20.69
C ARG A 8 49.00 33.63 -22.16
N ARG A 9 50.03 32.95 -22.69
CA ARG A 9 49.98 32.38 -24.06
C ARG A 9 50.92 31.18 -24.26
N THR A 10 50.29 30.16 -24.80
CA THR A 10 50.64 28.82 -25.28
C THR A 10 51.82 28.75 -26.28
N VAL A 11 52.52 27.60 -26.33
CA VAL A 11 52.72 26.69 -27.50
C VAL A 11 53.95 25.78 -27.27
N LEU A 12 53.81 24.46 -27.49
CA LEU A 12 54.64 23.59 -28.36
C LEU A 12 54.09 22.14 -28.30
N LYS A 13 53.54 21.60 -29.41
CA LYS A 13 54.17 20.83 -30.51
C LYS A 13 54.33 19.32 -30.26
N ALA A 14 53.37 18.58 -30.83
CA ALA A 14 53.46 17.44 -31.75
C ALA A 14 54.44 16.25 -31.54
N ALA A 15 53.80 15.07 -31.49
CA ALA A 15 54.03 13.85 -32.28
C ALA A 15 55.21 12.91 -31.92
N GLY A 16 54.84 11.74 -31.43
CA GLY A 16 55.60 10.50 -31.49
C GLY A 16 54.64 9.31 -31.34
N ALA A 17 54.56 8.48 -32.37
CA ALA A 17 53.65 7.33 -32.44
C ALA A 17 54.02 6.25 -31.41
N GLY A 18 53.03 5.85 -30.60
CA GLY A 18 53.10 4.72 -29.69
C GLY A 18 51.71 4.09 -29.63
N THR A 19 51.65 2.79 -29.85
CA THR A 19 50.45 1.95 -29.95
C THR A 19 49.48 2.20 -28.80
N LEU A 20 48.29 2.72 -29.13
CA LEU A 20 47.17 2.84 -28.19
C LEU A 20 46.56 1.44 -27.96
N LEU A 21 46.93 0.79 -26.86
CA LEU A 21 46.02 -0.16 -26.21
C LEU A 21 45.09 0.66 -25.33
N SER A 22 44.09 1.26 -25.96
CA SER A 22 42.92 1.79 -25.28
C SER A 22 42.11 0.60 -24.79
N SER A 23 42.36 0.14 -23.57
CA SER A 23 41.39 -0.68 -22.85
C SER A 23 40.23 0.22 -22.43
N LEU A 24 39.37 0.54 -23.40
CA LEU A 24 37.98 0.87 -23.11
C LEU A 24 37.36 -0.42 -22.59
N ALA A 25 37.35 -0.58 -21.27
CA ALA A 25 36.38 -1.47 -20.64
C ALA A 25 35.01 -0.80 -20.76
N SER A 26 34.43 -0.86 -21.97
CA SER A 26 32.99 -0.92 -22.12
C SER A 26 32.60 -2.36 -21.78
N GLY A 27 32.34 -2.61 -20.51
CA GLY A 27 31.61 -3.77 -20.03
C GLY A 27 30.41 -3.23 -19.31
N ALA A 28 29.22 -3.61 -19.77
CA ALA A 28 27.93 -3.22 -19.23
C ALA A 28 27.93 -3.22 -17.69
N ALA A 29 27.18 -2.30 -17.09
CA ALA A 29 26.62 -2.58 -15.77
C ALA A 29 26.05 -4.00 -15.85
N ALA A 30 26.55 -4.89 -14.99
CA ALA A 30 25.85 -6.14 -14.77
C ALA A 30 24.40 -5.72 -14.52
N LYS A 31 23.48 -6.23 -15.33
CA LYS A 31 22.14 -6.45 -14.78
C LYS A 31 22.44 -7.45 -13.67
N ASP A 32 22.52 -6.95 -12.44
CA ASP A 32 22.67 -7.84 -11.29
C ASP A 32 21.51 -8.84 -11.43
N ASP A 33 21.82 -10.13 -11.58
CA ASP A 33 20.86 -11.20 -11.28
C ASP A 33 20.67 -11.13 -9.76
N GLU A 34 19.96 -10.10 -9.32
CA GLU A 34 19.56 -9.91 -7.92
C GLU A 34 18.68 -11.09 -7.57
N SER A 35 19.04 -11.84 -6.52
CA SER A 35 18.25 -12.99 -6.14
C SER A 35 16.90 -12.55 -5.58
N LEU A 36 15.90 -13.43 -5.65
CA LEU A 36 14.61 -13.22 -5.00
C LEU A 36 14.77 -12.84 -3.52
N ASP A 37 15.68 -13.50 -2.82
CA ASP A 37 15.98 -13.23 -1.41
C ASP A 37 16.49 -11.78 -1.20
N ASP A 38 17.34 -11.27 -2.10
CA ASP A 38 17.84 -9.89 -2.05
C ASP A 38 16.71 -8.88 -2.29
N GLN A 39 15.79 -9.17 -3.22
CA GLN A 39 14.63 -8.32 -3.50
C GLN A 39 13.66 -8.28 -2.32
N LEU A 40 13.34 -9.44 -1.73
CA LEU A 40 12.47 -9.53 -0.54
C LEU A 40 13.10 -8.78 0.65
N ALA A 41 14.42 -8.90 0.85
CA ALA A 41 15.13 -8.17 1.90
C ALA A 41 15.08 -6.65 1.70
N ARG A 42 15.11 -6.15 0.45
CA ARG A 42 14.92 -4.72 0.16
C ARG A 42 13.51 -4.24 0.46
N ALA A 43 12.50 -5.02 0.09
CA ALA A 43 11.11 -4.71 0.43
C ALA A 43 10.91 -4.65 1.96
N GLU A 44 11.47 -5.62 2.70
CA GLU A 44 11.44 -5.63 4.17
C GLU A 44 12.15 -4.38 4.74
N GLU A 45 13.39 -4.13 4.34
CA GLU A 45 14.22 -3.04 4.88
C GLU A 45 13.64 -1.66 4.58
N SER A 46 13.03 -1.46 3.39
CA SER A 46 12.43 -0.18 3.00
C SER A 46 11.10 0.11 3.72
N THR A 47 10.48 -0.90 4.33
CA THR A 47 9.16 -0.79 4.96
C THR A 47 9.16 -1.07 6.46
N LYS A 48 10.27 -1.50 7.06
CA LYS A 48 10.35 -1.79 8.50
C LYS A 48 9.93 -0.65 9.41
N GLN A 49 10.07 0.62 8.99
CA GLN A 49 9.59 1.74 9.82
C GLN A 49 8.07 1.72 10.01
N TYR A 50 7.33 1.08 9.09
CA TYR A 50 5.89 0.96 9.15
C TYR A 50 5.40 -0.13 10.11
N ALA A 51 6.30 -0.78 10.85
CA ALA A 51 5.91 -1.49 12.06
C ALA A 51 5.17 -0.56 13.05
N ASP A 52 5.43 0.75 12.97
CA ASP A 52 4.58 1.79 13.54
C ASP A 52 3.57 2.29 12.47
N PRO A 53 2.26 2.05 12.65
CA PRO A 53 1.25 2.54 11.72
C PRO A 53 1.17 4.07 11.63
N GLU A 54 1.56 4.82 12.67
CA GLU A 54 1.59 6.29 12.58
C GLU A 54 2.64 6.74 11.56
N ALA A 55 3.79 6.05 11.49
CA ALA A 55 4.81 6.33 10.47
C ALA A 55 4.31 6.05 9.05
N ALA A 56 3.48 5.01 8.87
CA ALA A 56 2.86 4.74 7.57
C ALA A 56 1.89 5.87 7.17
N ILE A 57 1.07 6.35 8.11
CA ILE A 57 0.15 7.47 7.89
C ILE A 57 0.91 8.75 7.53
N ASP A 58 1.98 9.06 8.25
CA ASP A 58 2.84 10.22 7.99
C ASP A 58 3.50 10.17 6.60
N ASP A 59 3.83 8.97 6.10
CA ASP A 59 4.37 8.74 4.75
C ASP A 59 3.29 8.60 3.67
N GLY A 60 2.02 8.84 4.02
CA GLY A 60 0.90 8.95 3.08
C GLY A 60 0.12 7.66 2.82
N PHE A 61 0.37 6.60 3.60
CA PHE A 61 -0.53 5.44 3.61
C PHE A 61 -1.83 5.78 4.35
N GLN A 62 -2.96 5.21 3.92
CA GLN A 62 -4.27 5.46 4.52
C GLN A 62 -5.02 4.14 4.70
N PRO A 63 -5.81 3.95 5.78
CA PRO A 63 -6.65 2.77 5.95
C PRO A 63 -7.58 2.56 4.75
N MET A 64 -7.60 1.34 4.23
CA MET A 64 -8.33 0.93 3.03
C MET A 64 -9.30 -0.20 3.39
N GLY A 65 -10.44 0.16 3.97
CA GLY A 65 -11.56 -0.77 4.11
C GLY A 65 -11.53 -1.69 5.34
N PRO A 66 -12.41 -2.69 5.36
CA PRO A 66 -12.59 -3.58 6.50
C PRO A 66 -11.39 -4.52 6.70
N PHE A 67 -11.32 -5.13 7.88
CA PHE A 67 -10.43 -6.25 8.12
C PHE A 67 -10.79 -7.42 7.19
N VAL A 68 -9.79 -7.97 6.51
CA VAL A 68 -9.99 -9.15 5.67
C VAL A 68 -9.41 -10.40 6.33
N PRO A 69 -10.22 -11.45 6.57
CA PRO A 69 -9.78 -12.66 7.26
C PRO A 69 -8.52 -13.29 6.63
N GLY A 70 -7.46 -13.48 7.41
CA GLY A 70 -6.21 -14.06 6.92
C GLY A 70 -5.31 -13.12 6.11
N MET A 71 -5.69 -11.85 5.91
CA MET A 71 -4.83 -10.82 5.28
C MET A 71 -4.58 -9.65 6.24
N GLY A 72 -5.63 -9.19 6.93
CA GLY A 72 -5.53 -8.12 7.94
C GLY A 72 -6.20 -6.81 7.50
N TRP A 73 -5.76 -5.72 8.13
CA TRP A 73 -6.13 -4.35 7.78
C TRP A 73 -5.22 -3.83 6.67
N HIS A 74 -5.80 -3.31 5.60
CA HIS A 74 -5.06 -2.79 4.46
C HIS A 74 -4.85 -1.28 4.60
N PHE A 75 -3.66 -0.84 4.20
CA PHE A 75 -3.27 0.56 4.13
C PHE A 75 -2.77 0.84 2.74
N ILE A 76 -3.39 1.78 2.02
CA ILE A 76 -3.03 2.11 0.65
C ILE A 76 -2.26 3.42 0.57
N ASN A 77 -1.26 3.47 -0.32
CA ASN A 77 -0.61 4.70 -0.74
C ASN A 77 -0.93 4.98 -2.21
N GLU A 78 -1.88 5.88 -2.47
CA GLU A 78 -2.34 6.20 -3.83
C GLU A 78 -1.22 6.79 -4.71
N ALA A 79 -0.25 7.50 -4.12
CA ALA A 79 0.88 8.04 -4.87
C ALA A 79 1.79 6.91 -5.37
N ASN A 80 2.00 5.87 -4.55
CA ASN A 80 2.72 4.67 -4.97
C ASN A 80 1.94 3.91 -6.05
N VAL A 81 0.60 3.86 -5.98
CA VAL A 81 -0.22 3.22 -7.03
C VAL A 81 -0.06 3.96 -8.36
N GLN A 82 -0.16 5.29 -8.34
CA GLN A 82 0.01 6.10 -9.53
C GLN A 82 1.40 5.92 -10.14
N ALA A 83 2.45 5.96 -9.31
CA ALA A 83 3.83 5.71 -9.75
C ALA A 83 3.98 4.31 -10.37
N ALA A 84 3.40 3.28 -9.77
CA ALA A 84 3.43 1.93 -10.32
C ALA A 84 2.75 1.84 -11.68
N VAL A 85 1.64 2.53 -11.90
CA VAL A 85 0.94 2.60 -13.19
C VAL A 85 1.76 3.34 -14.26
N GLU A 86 2.47 4.40 -13.89
CA GLU A 86 3.26 5.21 -14.81
C GLU A 86 4.60 4.55 -15.16
N ASP A 87 5.38 4.20 -14.14
CA ASP A 87 6.79 3.84 -14.27
C ASP A 87 7.07 2.34 -14.12
N GLY A 88 6.12 1.60 -13.53
CA GLY A 88 6.29 0.18 -13.18
C GLY A 88 6.50 0.00 -11.69
N PHE A 89 6.47 -1.24 -11.22
CA PHE A 89 6.67 -1.51 -9.80
C PHE A 89 8.11 -1.24 -9.35
N ASP A 90 8.21 -0.76 -8.12
CA ASP A 90 9.46 -0.60 -7.39
C ASP A 90 9.34 -1.41 -6.10
N VAL A 91 10.22 -2.39 -5.91
CA VAL A 91 10.25 -3.31 -4.76
C VAL A 91 10.36 -2.54 -3.44
N GLU A 92 10.94 -1.34 -3.43
CA GLU A 92 11.10 -0.56 -2.21
C GLU A 92 9.88 0.33 -1.92
N ARG A 93 8.90 0.38 -2.83
CA ARG A 93 7.73 1.30 -2.78
C ARG A 93 6.42 0.54 -3.04
N PRO A 94 6.01 -0.33 -2.09
CA PRO A 94 4.76 -1.06 -2.21
C PRO A 94 3.55 -0.13 -2.17
N GLN A 95 2.45 -0.60 -2.73
CA GLN A 95 1.21 0.16 -2.83
C GLN A 95 0.34 -0.03 -1.60
N LEU A 96 0.42 -1.20 -0.95
CA LEU A 96 -0.26 -1.44 0.30
C LEU A 96 0.63 -2.07 1.37
N LEU A 97 0.20 -1.89 2.61
CA LEU A 97 0.70 -2.57 3.81
C LEU A 97 -0.47 -3.32 4.45
N THR A 98 -0.22 -4.51 4.98
CA THR A 98 -1.22 -5.28 5.72
C THR A 98 -0.81 -5.42 7.18
N TYR A 99 -1.77 -5.18 8.08
CA TYR A 99 -1.57 -5.33 9.51
C TYR A 99 -2.47 -6.41 10.09
N GLY A 100 -1.85 -7.38 10.75
CA GLY A 100 -2.53 -8.41 11.52
C GLY A 100 -2.77 -7.98 12.96
N ASP A 101 -3.83 -8.50 13.57
CA ASP A 101 -3.97 -8.54 15.03
C ASP A 101 -3.44 -9.90 15.50
N THR A 102 -2.34 -9.94 16.25
CA THR A 102 -1.76 -11.22 16.73
C THR A 102 -2.29 -11.67 18.09
N GLY A 103 -3.37 -11.06 18.58
CA GLY A 103 -4.10 -11.53 19.77
C GLY A 103 -3.56 -11.01 21.11
N ALA A 104 -2.87 -9.87 21.13
CA ALA A 104 -2.41 -9.20 22.35
C ALA A 104 -3.41 -8.14 22.85
N GLY A 105 -4.64 -8.58 23.20
CA GLY A 105 -5.60 -7.80 24.00
C GLY A 105 -6.46 -6.78 23.23
N CYS A 106 -7.47 -6.22 23.90
CA CYS A 106 -8.43 -5.22 23.40
C CYS A 106 -7.80 -3.85 23.05
N ASP A 107 -6.47 -3.83 22.93
CA ASP A 107 -5.60 -2.68 22.74
C ASP A 107 -5.03 -2.67 21.30
N GLY A 108 -5.19 -3.76 20.54
CA GLY A 108 -5.03 -3.78 19.08
C GLY A 108 -3.64 -3.40 18.59
N GLU A 109 -2.57 -3.96 19.17
CA GLU A 109 -1.20 -3.76 18.66
C GLU A 109 -1.11 -4.37 17.26
N LEU A 110 -1.25 -3.52 16.25
CA LEU A 110 -1.14 -3.89 14.84
C LEU A 110 0.27 -4.41 14.57
N VAL A 111 0.35 -5.62 14.06
CA VAL A 111 1.61 -6.22 13.61
C VAL A 111 1.66 -6.10 12.09
N LEU A 112 2.67 -5.40 11.58
CA LEU A 112 2.95 -5.35 10.16
C LEU A 112 3.22 -6.78 9.66
N GLY A 113 2.41 -7.24 8.71
CA GLY A 113 2.45 -8.61 8.20
C GLY A 113 3.10 -8.70 6.83
N SER A 114 2.47 -8.10 5.83
CA SER A 114 2.95 -8.09 4.45
C SER A 114 3.05 -6.67 3.90
N VAL A 115 3.87 -6.53 2.87
CA VAL A 115 3.67 -5.49 1.86
C VAL A 115 2.85 -6.07 0.72
N GLU A 116 2.22 -5.23 -0.08
CA GLU A 116 1.42 -5.68 -1.22
C GLU A 116 1.59 -4.72 -2.39
N TYR A 117 1.69 -5.31 -3.59
CA TYR A 117 1.87 -4.61 -4.84
C TYR A 117 0.58 -4.67 -5.61
N ALA A 118 0.02 -3.50 -5.94
CA ALA A 118 -1.25 -3.46 -6.63
C ALA A 118 -1.30 -2.38 -7.72
N ILE A 119 -1.99 -2.70 -8.81
CA ILE A 119 -2.39 -1.73 -9.85
C ILE A 119 -3.81 -2.04 -10.30
N PRO A 120 -4.58 -1.04 -10.78
CA PRO A 120 -5.85 -1.30 -11.44
C PRO A 120 -5.70 -2.31 -12.58
N VAL A 121 -6.75 -3.09 -12.84
CA VAL A 121 -6.86 -3.91 -14.05
C VAL A 121 -7.11 -2.98 -15.25
N GLY A 122 -6.35 -3.16 -16.35
CA GLY A 122 -6.54 -2.42 -17.60
C GLY A 122 -5.56 -1.27 -17.97
N PRO A 123 -4.81 -0.61 -17.06
CA PRO A 123 -3.79 0.40 -17.44
C PRO A 123 -2.66 -0.18 -18.29
N ARG A 124 -2.45 -1.50 -18.23
CA ARG A 124 -1.44 -2.25 -18.98
C ARG A 124 -2.05 -3.55 -19.52
N ASP A 125 -1.42 -4.13 -20.55
CA ASP A 125 -1.81 -5.40 -21.19
C ASP A 125 -1.46 -6.63 -20.32
N HIS A 126 -1.80 -6.60 -19.02
CA HIS A 126 -1.68 -7.75 -18.13
C HIS A 126 -2.90 -8.66 -18.24
N THR A 127 -2.66 -9.96 -18.16
CA THR A 127 -3.68 -11.02 -18.18
C THR A 127 -3.35 -12.06 -17.11
N GLU A 128 -4.25 -12.98 -16.81
CA GLU A 128 -3.93 -14.13 -15.94
C GLU A 128 -2.74 -14.96 -16.45
N GLU A 129 -2.50 -14.97 -17.77
CA GLU A 129 -1.38 -15.67 -18.41
C GLU A 129 -0.07 -14.84 -18.42
N ASN A 130 -0.17 -13.54 -18.16
CA ASN A 130 0.94 -12.60 -18.10
C ASN A 130 0.65 -11.53 -17.05
N PRO A 131 0.65 -11.91 -15.75
CA PRO A 131 0.38 -10.97 -14.68
C PRO A 131 1.48 -9.90 -14.62
N PRO A 132 1.29 -8.85 -13.81
CA PRO A 132 2.37 -7.94 -13.52
C PRO A 132 3.56 -8.68 -12.89
N ASN A 133 4.75 -8.12 -12.98
CA ASN A 133 5.91 -8.68 -12.32
C ASN A 133 6.66 -7.63 -11.49
N VAL A 134 7.04 -8.02 -10.27
CA VAL A 134 7.76 -7.21 -9.27
C VAL A 134 9.05 -7.91 -8.85
N PHE A 135 8.97 -9.22 -8.64
CA PHE A 135 10.06 -10.05 -8.14
C PHE A 135 10.57 -10.99 -9.24
N ASP A 136 11.84 -11.41 -9.18
CA ASP A 136 12.37 -12.45 -10.06
C ASP A 136 11.92 -13.83 -9.57
N ASP A 137 10.61 -14.07 -9.64
CA ASP A 137 9.94 -15.29 -9.21
C ASP A 137 8.88 -15.73 -10.23
N GLU A 138 8.87 -17.03 -10.55
CA GLU A 138 7.89 -17.62 -11.47
C GLU A 138 6.62 -18.11 -10.75
N GLU A 139 6.61 -18.14 -9.41
CA GLU A 139 5.55 -18.72 -8.57
C GLU A 139 4.68 -17.65 -7.86
N ALA A 140 4.94 -16.36 -8.09
CA ALA A 140 4.22 -15.26 -7.46
C ALA A 140 2.71 -15.33 -7.73
N GLU A 141 1.93 -15.46 -6.66
CA GLU A 141 0.47 -15.70 -6.72
C GLU A 141 -0.33 -14.40 -6.92
N TRP A 142 -0.17 -13.78 -8.10
CA TRP A 142 -1.01 -12.65 -8.49
C TRP A 142 -2.48 -13.07 -8.59
N HIS A 143 -3.37 -12.25 -8.02
CA HIS A 143 -4.81 -12.43 -8.13
C HIS A 143 -5.52 -11.10 -8.34
N ILE A 144 -6.81 -11.19 -8.67
CA ILE A 144 -7.67 -10.02 -8.85
C ILE A 144 -8.46 -9.80 -7.57
N HIS A 145 -8.26 -8.63 -6.96
CA HIS A 145 -9.14 -8.11 -5.92
C HIS A 145 -10.29 -7.34 -6.60
N PRO A 146 -11.55 -7.74 -6.41
CA PRO A 146 -12.68 -7.12 -7.10
C PRO A 146 -12.87 -5.67 -6.63
N GLY A 147 -13.30 -4.80 -7.54
CA GLY A 147 -13.57 -3.41 -7.23
C GLY A 147 -14.64 -3.26 -6.15
N ALA A 148 -14.35 -2.42 -5.16
CA ALA A 148 -15.21 -2.21 -4.02
C ALA A 148 -15.32 -0.72 -3.65
N GLU A 149 -16.35 -0.42 -2.87
CA GLU A 149 -16.53 0.85 -2.18
C GLU A 149 -16.56 0.56 -0.68
N HIS A 150 -15.57 1.09 0.02
CA HIS A 150 -15.46 1.01 1.46
C HIS A 150 -16.02 2.29 2.06
N VAL A 151 -17.00 2.15 2.94
CA VAL A 151 -17.64 3.26 3.66
C VAL A 151 -17.23 3.19 5.11
N PHE A 152 -16.53 4.22 5.59
CA PHE A 152 -16.17 4.35 6.99
C PHE A 152 -17.27 5.11 7.73
N VAL A 153 -17.77 4.52 8.82
CA VAL A 153 -18.91 5.02 9.58
C VAL A 153 -18.64 5.00 11.07
N LEU A 154 -19.14 6.00 11.79
CA LEU A 154 -19.04 6.08 13.24
C LEU A 154 -20.42 6.09 13.89
N PRO A 155 -20.59 5.48 15.09
CA PRO A 155 -21.84 5.53 15.82
C PRO A 155 -22.20 6.98 16.17
N VAL A 156 -23.48 7.33 16.02
CA VAL A 156 -24.02 8.63 16.36
C VAL A 156 -25.33 8.49 17.12
N GLU A 157 -25.64 9.45 17.98
CA GLU A 157 -26.97 9.57 18.57
C GLU A 157 -27.88 10.32 17.59
N PRO A 158 -28.91 9.67 17.00
CA PRO A 158 -29.69 10.27 15.93
C PRO A 158 -30.50 11.50 16.39
N GLU A 159 -30.81 11.60 17.68
CA GLU A 159 -31.51 12.76 18.25
C GLU A 159 -30.59 13.97 18.50
N SER A 160 -29.28 13.74 18.61
CA SER A 160 -28.29 14.75 18.99
C SER A 160 -27.65 15.43 17.77
N GLY A 161 -27.81 14.86 16.56
CA GLY A 161 -27.12 15.32 15.36
C GLY A 161 -25.63 14.97 15.37
N LEU A 162 -24.87 15.47 14.39
CA LEU A 162 -23.42 15.24 14.32
C LEU A 162 -22.69 16.09 15.37
N PRO A 163 -21.73 15.51 16.13
CA PRO A 163 -20.83 16.26 17.00
C PRO A 163 -20.05 17.34 16.24
N GLU A 164 -19.70 18.45 16.91
CA GLU A 164 -18.88 19.52 16.29
C GLU A 164 -17.47 19.04 15.89
N ASP A 165 -16.95 18.04 16.59
CA ASP A 165 -15.67 17.40 16.39
C ASP A 165 -15.76 16.10 15.58
N PHE A 166 -16.88 15.88 14.87
CA PHE A 166 -17.03 14.70 14.01
C PHE A 166 -15.93 14.66 12.93
N PRO A 167 -15.20 13.52 12.76
CA PRO A 167 -14.08 13.41 11.82
C PRO A 167 -14.50 13.72 10.39
N ARG A 168 -13.72 14.52 9.65
CA ARG A 168 -14.04 14.89 8.26
C ARG A 168 -13.58 13.86 7.25
N SER A 169 -12.64 13.01 7.65
CA SER A 169 -12.09 11.91 6.88
C SER A 169 -11.69 10.78 7.82
N PRO A 170 -11.49 9.54 7.32
CA PRO A 170 -10.96 8.45 8.13
C PRO A 170 -9.63 8.82 8.82
N ALA A 171 -8.77 9.62 8.17
CA ALA A 171 -7.49 10.07 8.73
C ALA A 171 -7.63 10.91 10.01
N ASP A 172 -8.79 11.56 10.21
CA ASP A 172 -9.07 12.38 11.40
C ASP A 172 -9.68 11.55 12.55
N ALA A 173 -10.00 10.27 12.32
CA ALA A 173 -10.62 9.42 13.32
C ALA A 173 -9.60 8.83 14.29
N SER A 174 -10.06 8.43 15.48
CA SER A 174 -9.17 7.80 16.45
C SER A 174 -8.69 6.43 15.92
N PHE A 175 -7.44 6.07 16.25
CA PHE A 175 -6.85 4.77 15.91
C PHE A 175 -7.80 3.61 16.27
N ARG A 176 -8.34 3.65 17.50
CA ARG A 176 -9.32 2.65 17.98
C ARG A 176 -10.57 2.55 17.11
N ASP A 177 -11.05 3.64 16.54
CA ASP A 177 -12.25 3.62 15.70
C ASP A 177 -11.96 3.19 14.27
N LEU A 178 -10.75 3.44 13.76
CA LEU A 178 -10.28 2.96 12.46
C LEU A 178 -10.20 1.43 12.39
N PHE A 179 -9.85 0.75 13.49
CA PHE A 179 -9.72 -0.72 13.53
C PHE A 179 -10.88 -1.42 14.22
N ARG A 180 -12.08 -0.84 14.15
CA ARG A 180 -13.32 -1.53 14.50
C ARG A 180 -13.98 -2.06 13.22
N THR A 181 -14.12 -3.37 13.12
CA THR A 181 -14.80 -4.04 12.00
C THR A 181 -16.20 -3.48 11.77
N THR A 182 -16.94 -3.17 12.85
CA THR A 182 -18.28 -2.61 12.76
C THR A 182 -18.34 -1.18 12.21
N ASN A 183 -17.20 -0.49 12.09
CA ASN A 183 -17.10 0.87 11.53
C ASN A 183 -16.82 0.88 10.01
N TRP A 184 -16.65 -0.29 9.38
CA TRP A 184 -16.45 -0.40 7.94
C TRP A 184 -17.58 -1.16 7.28
N VAL A 185 -18.07 -0.63 6.18
CA VAL A 185 -19.02 -1.30 5.30
C VAL A 185 -18.35 -1.47 3.94
N GLU A 186 -18.32 -2.69 3.44
CA GLU A 186 -17.85 -2.99 2.08
C GLU A 186 -19.04 -3.24 1.16
N ILE A 187 -18.98 -2.64 -0.02
CA ILE A 187 -19.94 -2.84 -1.11
C ILE A 187 -19.18 -3.39 -2.30
N THR A 188 -19.54 -4.61 -2.71
CA THR A 188 -18.84 -5.34 -3.79
C THR A 188 -19.87 -5.91 -4.78
N PRO A 189 -19.86 -5.49 -6.07
CA PRO A 189 -19.05 -4.41 -6.62
C PRO A 189 -19.51 -3.04 -6.09
N GLY A 190 -18.55 -2.14 -5.86
CA GLY A 190 -18.81 -0.78 -5.35
C GLY A 190 -18.29 0.30 -6.31
N GLY A 191 -18.74 1.55 -6.14
CA GLY A 191 -18.24 2.67 -6.94
C GLY A 191 -18.84 2.84 -8.33
N ASP A 192 -19.59 1.86 -8.85
CA ASP A 192 -20.27 1.96 -10.15
C ASP A 192 -21.20 3.19 -10.25
N PRO A 193 -21.50 3.69 -11.46
CA PRO A 193 -22.42 4.82 -11.65
C PRO A 193 -23.82 4.59 -11.05
N GLY A 194 -24.22 3.33 -10.86
CA GLY A 194 -25.48 2.94 -10.24
C GLY A 194 -25.40 2.60 -8.76
N SER A 195 -24.20 2.55 -8.17
CA SER A 195 -24.02 2.26 -6.75
C SER A 195 -24.55 3.41 -5.88
N PRO A 196 -25.05 3.12 -4.67
CA PRO A 196 -25.38 4.15 -3.69
C PRO A 196 -24.21 5.13 -3.54
N LYS A 197 -24.51 6.42 -3.41
CA LYS A 197 -23.51 7.46 -3.11
C LYS A 197 -23.72 7.88 -1.68
N PHE A 198 -22.63 7.86 -0.91
CA PHE A 198 -22.65 8.23 0.49
C PHE A 198 -22.03 9.62 0.65
N GLU A 199 -22.77 10.51 1.32
CA GLU A 199 -22.26 11.84 1.64
C GLU A 199 -21.70 11.88 3.07
N HIS A 200 -20.67 12.68 3.29
CA HIS A 200 -20.16 12.93 4.64
C HIS A 200 -21.30 13.40 5.56
N GLY A 201 -21.44 12.75 6.72
CA GLY A 201 -22.49 13.02 7.70
C GLY A 201 -23.84 12.36 7.41
N GLU A 202 -23.99 11.66 6.28
CA GLU A 202 -25.19 10.88 5.99
C GLU A 202 -25.40 9.81 7.05
N MET A 203 -26.60 9.76 7.63
CA MET A 203 -26.95 8.76 8.63
C MET A 203 -27.41 7.47 7.97
N ILE A 204 -26.73 6.38 8.29
CA ILE A 204 -27.08 5.02 7.93
C ILE A 204 -27.67 4.33 9.16
N LEU A 205 -28.87 3.75 8.99
CA LEU A 205 -29.44 2.84 9.97
C LEU A 205 -29.04 1.42 9.56
N ALA A 206 -28.06 0.85 10.24
CA ALA A 206 -27.55 -0.47 9.91
C ALA A 206 -27.94 -1.49 10.99
N ASP A 207 -28.68 -2.55 10.62
CA ASP A 207 -28.86 -3.76 11.44
C ASP A 207 -27.65 -4.67 11.15
N LEU A 208 -26.51 -4.38 11.79
CA LEU A 208 -25.25 -5.01 11.39
C LEU A 208 -25.11 -6.46 11.85
N GLU A 209 -25.88 -6.96 12.83
CA GLU A 209 -25.69 -8.36 13.23
C GLU A 209 -26.92 -9.20 13.65
N SER A 210 -27.99 -8.72 14.31
CA SER A 210 -28.99 -9.70 14.82
C SER A 210 -30.30 -9.18 15.44
N ARG A 211 -30.92 -8.09 14.96
CA ARG A 211 -32.22 -7.62 15.50
C ARG A 211 -32.23 -7.43 17.03
N ARG A 212 -31.75 -6.29 17.56
CA ARG A 212 -32.33 -5.62 18.76
C ARG A 212 -31.79 -4.23 19.14
N SER A 213 -31.21 -3.45 18.24
CA SER A 213 -31.25 -1.97 18.24
C SER A 213 -30.80 -1.50 16.86
N LEU A 214 -31.43 -0.45 16.33
CA LEU A 214 -30.88 0.23 15.16
C LEU A 214 -29.80 1.17 15.70
N ASP A 215 -28.54 0.85 15.46
CA ASP A 215 -27.46 1.79 15.75
C ASP A 215 -27.36 2.75 14.58
N ALA A 216 -27.69 4.02 14.82
CA ALA A 216 -27.48 5.06 13.84
C ALA A 216 -25.97 5.31 13.73
N ARG A 217 -25.49 5.33 12.51
CA ARG A 217 -24.09 5.61 12.20
C ARG A 217 -24.05 6.71 11.16
N ALA A 218 -23.04 7.56 11.22
CA ALA A 218 -22.83 8.60 10.22
C ALA A 218 -21.61 8.27 9.37
N VAL A 219 -21.71 8.53 8.07
CA VAL A 219 -20.61 8.39 7.12
C VAL A 219 -19.54 9.42 7.43
N VAL A 220 -18.32 8.95 7.64
CA VAL A 220 -17.13 9.79 7.75
C VAL A 220 -16.55 10.03 6.36
N GLY A 221 -16.36 8.96 5.58
CA GLY A 221 -15.84 9.03 4.22
C GLY A 221 -15.94 7.71 3.47
N THR A 222 -15.63 7.75 2.18
CA THR A 222 -15.60 6.59 1.30
C THR A 222 -14.25 6.45 0.61
N SER A 223 -13.86 5.21 0.34
CA SER A 223 -12.74 4.87 -0.54
C SER A 223 -13.25 3.91 -1.60
N VAL A 224 -12.91 4.17 -2.87
CA VAL A 224 -13.38 3.40 -4.02
C VAL A 224 -12.17 2.98 -4.83
N HIS A 225 -12.09 1.70 -5.18
CA HIS A 225 -11.08 1.22 -6.12
C HIS A 225 -11.74 0.30 -7.17
N PRO A 226 -11.21 0.28 -8.40
CA PRO A 226 -11.62 -0.70 -9.41
C PRO A 226 -11.08 -2.09 -9.05
N ASP A 227 -11.30 -3.07 -9.93
CA ASP A 227 -10.57 -4.32 -9.87
C ASP A 227 -9.05 -4.04 -9.85
N LEU A 228 -8.34 -4.68 -8.93
CA LEU A 228 -6.89 -4.55 -8.78
C LEU A 228 -6.22 -5.89 -9.08
N TRP A 229 -5.15 -5.86 -9.87
CA TRP A 229 -4.12 -6.90 -9.77
C TRP A 229 -3.38 -6.68 -8.46
N THR A 230 -3.26 -7.72 -7.64
CA THR A 230 -2.54 -7.67 -6.36
C THR A 230 -1.63 -8.88 -6.17
N LEU A 231 -0.50 -8.63 -5.51
CA LEU A 231 0.45 -9.62 -4.99
C LEU A 231 0.83 -9.26 -3.55
N HIS A 232 0.56 -10.17 -2.62
CA HIS A 232 1.05 -10.08 -1.24
C HIS A 232 2.50 -10.53 -1.16
N ALA A 233 3.32 -9.89 -0.33
CA ALA A 233 4.67 -10.34 0.02
C ALA A 233 4.87 -10.28 1.55
N TRP A 234 4.78 -11.45 2.19
CA TRP A 234 4.86 -11.66 3.65
C TRP A 234 6.30 -11.54 4.17
N VAL A 235 6.84 -10.32 4.13
CA VAL A 235 8.24 -10.03 4.49
C VAL A 235 8.43 -9.66 5.97
N HIS A 236 7.36 -9.33 6.71
CA HIS A 236 7.45 -8.98 8.14
C HIS A 236 6.89 -10.06 9.07
N LEU A 237 5.91 -10.83 8.60
CA LEU A 237 5.36 -11.99 9.31
C LEU A 237 5.56 -13.24 8.45
N GLU A 238 6.20 -14.27 9.01
CA GLU A 238 6.36 -15.56 8.32
C GLU A 238 4.98 -16.12 7.92
N ASN A 239 4.88 -16.62 6.69
CA ASN A 239 3.67 -17.28 6.20
C ASN A 239 3.99 -18.74 5.87
N PRO A 240 3.42 -19.72 6.61
CA PRO A 240 3.68 -21.14 6.38
C PRO A 240 3.16 -21.65 5.03
N ASN A 241 2.27 -20.90 4.36
CA ASN A 241 1.81 -21.21 3.00
C ASN A 241 2.75 -20.66 1.90
N GLY A 242 3.74 -19.83 2.26
CA GLY A 242 4.68 -19.21 1.32
C GLY A 242 4.64 -17.68 1.35
N VAL A 243 5.75 -17.04 0.94
CA VAL A 243 5.92 -15.58 1.01
C VAL A 243 4.94 -14.81 0.13
N PHE A 244 4.45 -15.42 -0.95
CA PHE A 244 3.51 -14.80 -1.89
C PHE A 244 2.06 -15.28 -1.76
N ALA A 245 1.77 -16.17 -0.80
CA ALA A 245 0.42 -16.69 -0.62
C ALA A 245 -0.57 -15.57 -0.29
N GLU A 246 -1.77 -15.58 -0.90
CA GLU A 246 -2.80 -14.55 -0.66
C GLU A 246 -3.11 -14.39 0.85
N ARG A 247 -3.17 -15.50 1.59
CA ARG A 247 -3.58 -15.50 3.00
C ARG A 247 -2.52 -16.12 3.90
N ASN A 248 -2.37 -15.55 5.08
CA ASN A 248 -1.57 -16.11 6.17
C ASN A 248 -2.49 -16.78 7.21
N PRO A 249 -2.39 -18.11 7.42
CA PRO A 249 -3.22 -18.85 8.36
C PRO A 249 -2.91 -18.54 9.83
N ASP A 250 -1.80 -17.87 10.12
CA ASP A 250 -1.43 -17.47 11.48
C ASP A 250 -2.13 -16.16 11.91
N LEU A 251 -2.72 -15.43 10.96
CA LEU A 251 -3.59 -14.30 11.28
C LEU A 251 -4.99 -14.78 11.69
N PRO A 252 -5.63 -14.14 12.67
CA PRO A 252 -6.96 -14.52 13.09
C PRO A 252 -8.00 -14.26 12.00
N VAL A 253 -9.10 -15.01 12.05
CA VAL A 253 -10.23 -14.85 11.12
C VAL A 253 -11.05 -13.58 11.37
N SER A 254 -10.84 -12.92 12.51
CA SER A 254 -11.40 -11.63 12.89
C SER A 254 -10.47 -10.96 13.91
N PRO A 255 -10.40 -9.63 13.98
CA PRO A 255 -9.66 -8.96 15.05
C PRO A 255 -10.34 -9.22 16.39
N THR A 256 -9.57 -9.11 17.47
CA THR A 256 -10.06 -9.28 18.84
C THR A 256 -10.84 -8.02 19.24
N GLU A 257 -12.13 -8.15 19.56
CA GLU A 257 -13.00 -7.02 19.98
C GLU A 257 -12.76 -6.53 21.42
#